data_AF-A0A6J7QWJ6-F1
#
_entry.id   AF-A0A6J7QWJ6-F1
#
_cell.length_a   1.000
_cell.length_b   1.000
_cell.length_c   1.000
_cell.angle_alpha   90.00
_cell.angle_beta   90.00
_cell.angle_gamma   90.00
#
_symmetry.space_group_name_H-M   'P 1'
#
loop_
_entity.id
_entity.type
_entity.pdbx_description
1 polymer ?
#
loop_
_entity_poly.entity_id
_entity_poly.type
_entity_poly.pdbx_seq_one_letter_code
_entity_poly.pdbx_strand_id
1 'polypeptide(L)'
;MSKAKAEELGLSWLAEIGAHGVVAGPDASLHEQPANAILKAAAKEGIAISDIDLFELNEAFAAVGLVSAQKLGVTDDVVNVNGGAIALGHPVGMSGARIVLTLALELQRRGGGTGAAALCGGGGQGDALIIRVPKS
;
A
#
# COMPACT_ATOMS: atom_id res chain seq x y z
N MET A 1 5.44 16.83 -5.29
CA MET A 1 5.09 17.99 -6.13
C MET A 1 3.58 18.17 -6.08
N SER A 2 3.05 19.40 -6.15
CA SER A 2 1.60 19.62 -6.23
C SER A 2 1.08 19.33 -7.64
N LYS A 3 -0.19 18.95 -7.75
CA LYS A 3 -0.87 18.73 -9.04
C LYS A 3 -0.82 19.98 -9.93
N ALA A 4 -1.14 21.14 -9.36
CA ALA A 4 -1.08 22.43 -10.06
C ALA A 4 0.29 22.71 -10.69
N LYS A 5 1.39 22.34 -10.00
CA LYS A 5 2.74 22.51 -10.55
C LYS A 5 3.04 21.51 -11.66
N ALA A 6 2.55 20.28 -11.56
CA ALA A 6 2.67 19.29 -12.62
C ALA A 6 1.95 19.77 -13.89
N GLU A 7 0.74 20.30 -13.75
CA GLU A 7 -0.07 20.87 -14.83
C GLU A 7 0.59 22.10 -15.46
N GLU A 8 1.09 23.04 -14.65
CA GLU A 8 1.85 24.22 -15.11
C GLU A 8 3.06 23.83 -15.97
N LEU A 9 3.73 22.74 -15.59
CA LEU A 9 4.93 22.24 -16.29
C LEU A 9 4.60 21.28 -17.44
N GLY A 10 3.34 20.97 -17.72
CA GLY A 10 2.93 20.01 -18.75
C GLY A 10 3.42 18.57 -18.51
N LEU A 11 3.59 18.18 -17.25
CA LEU A 11 4.09 16.86 -16.85
C LEU A 11 2.93 15.86 -16.69
N SER A 12 3.13 14.64 -17.18
CA SER A 12 2.32 13.49 -16.76
C SER A 12 2.83 12.95 -15.42
N TRP A 13 1.94 12.37 -14.61
CA TRP A 13 2.28 11.77 -13.34
C TRP A 13 1.78 10.33 -13.25
N LEU A 14 2.53 9.51 -12.51
CA LEU A 14 2.22 8.08 -12.35
C LEU A 14 1.07 7.86 -11.37
N ALA A 15 1.06 8.58 -10.25
CA ALA A 15 0.07 8.42 -9.20
C ALA A 15 -0.11 9.71 -8.40
N GLU A 16 -1.28 9.85 -7.79
CA GLU A 16 -1.62 10.84 -6.79
C GLU A 16 -1.51 10.20 -5.39
N ILE A 17 -0.88 10.92 -4.45
CA ILE A 17 -0.75 10.47 -3.06
C ILE A 17 -2.03 10.82 -2.30
N GLY A 18 -2.71 9.80 -1.77
CA GLY A 18 -3.88 9.93 -0.90
C GLY A 18 -3.52 9.95 0.59
N ALA A 19 -4.47 9.51 1.42
CA ALA A 19 -4.33 9.42 2.85
C ALA A 19 -3.29 8.37 3.25
N HIS A 20 -2.59 8.68 4.34
CA HIS A 20 -1.74 7.75 5.05
C HIS A 20 -2.42 7.30 6.35
N GLY A 21 -2.08 6.10 6.80
CA GLY A 21 -2.46 5.55 8.09
C GLY A 21 -1.22 5.08 8.84
N VAL A 22 -1.15 5.41 10.13
CA VAL A 22 -0.07 4.98 11.03
C VAL A 22 -0.68 4.40 12.29
N VAL A 23 -0.23 3.22 12.70
CA VAL A 23 -0.67 2.52 13.91
C VAL A 23 0.53 2.06 14.73
N ALA A 24 0.30 1.86 16.02
CA ALA A 24 1.30 1.33 16.94
C ALA A 24 0.62 0.59 18.11
N GLY A 25 1.27 -0.47 18.62
CA GLY A 25 0.90 -1.18 19.84
C GLY A 25 -0.25 -2.19 19.68
N PRO A 26 -0.84 -2.67 20.79
CA PRO A 26 -0.43 -2.45 22.19
C PRO A 26 0.83 -3.21 22.60
N ASP A 27 1.26 -4.16 21.79
CA ASP A 27 2.47 -4.96 21.97
C ASP A 27 3.35 -4.89 20.72
N ALA A 28 4.39 -5.72 20.66
CA ALA A 28 5.31 -5.78 19.53
C ALA A 28 4.80 -6.63 18.35
N SER A 29 3.53 -7.03 18.33
CA SER A 29 2.98 -7.87 17.26
C SER A 29 2.89 -7.12 15.93
N LEU A 30 3.29 -7.79 14.85
CA LEU A 30 3.44 -7.20 13.52
C LEU A 30 2.34 -7.65 12.54
N HIS A 31 1.72 -8.80 12.79
CA HIS A 31 0.94 -9.55 11.80
C HIS A 31 -0.24 -8.76 11.21
N GLU A 32 -0.93 -7.99 12.06
CA GLU A 32 -2.11 -7.22 11.64
C GLU A 32 -1.79 -5.74 11.33
N GLN A 33 -0.57 -5.28 11.62
CA GLN A 33 -0.26 -3.86 11.57
C GLN A 33 -0.41 -3.24 10.18
N PRO A 34 -0.01 -3.90 9.06
CA PRO A 34 -0.31 -3.40 7.72
C PRO A 34 -1.82 -3.22 7.48
N ALA A 35 -2.63 -4.23 7.83
CA ALA A 35 -4.08 -4.16 7.68
C ALA A 35 -4.71 -3.05 8.54
N ASN A 36 -4.28 -2.90 9.79
CA ASN A 36 -4.74 -1.82 10.68
C ASN A 36 -4.37 -0.44 10.12
N ALA A 37 -3.16 -0.29 9.58
CA ALA A 37 -2.73 0.95 8.94
C ALA A 37 -3.58 1.26 7.69
N ILE A 38 -3.89 0.26 6.86
CA ILE A 38 -4.76 0.41 5.69
C ILE A 38 -6.16 0.82 6.11
N LEU A 39 -6.77 0.15 7.09
CA LEU A 39 -8.10 0.49 7.61
C LEU A 39 -8.14 1.95 8.08
N LYS A 40 -7.10 2.41 8.78
CA LYS A 40 -6.99 3.80 9.22
C LYS A 40 -6.82 4.78 8.06
N ALA A 41 -6.02 4.44 7.06
CA ALA A 41 -5.83 5.25 5.86
C ALA A 41 -7.13 5.35 5.04
N ALA A 42 -7.80 4.22 4.81
CA ALA A 42 -9.07 4.13 4.09
C ALA A 42 -10.18 4.90 4.80
N ALA A 43 -10.28 4.79 6.13
CA ALA A 43 -11.24 5.58 6.92
C ALA A 43 -10.97 7.09 6.83
N LYS A 44 -9.70 7.51 6.83
CA LYS A 44 -9.29 8.91 6.65
C LYS A 44 -9.59 9.43 5.23
N GLU A 45 -9.45 8.56 4.23
CA GLU A 45 -9.77 8.85 2.84
C GLU A 45 -11.28 8.85 2.55
N GLY A 46 -12.06 8.12 3.37
CA GLY A 46 -13.49 7.94 3.18
C GLY A 46 -13.85 6.88 2.14
N ILE A 47 -13.00 5.85 1.95
CA ILE A 47 -13.24 4.74 1.01
C ILE A 47 -13.41 3.42 1.74
N ALA A 48 -14.16 2.48 1.14
CA ALA A 48 -14.24 1.11 1.62
C ALA A 48 -13.04 0.29 1.13
N ILE A 49 -12.75 -0.82 1.81
CA ILE A 49 -11.70 -1.76 1.36
C ILE A 49 -12.05 -2.37 0.00
N SER A 50 -13.35 -2.54 -0.30
CA SER A 50 -13.84 -2.98 -1.61
C SER A 50 -13.60 -1.99 -2.76
N ASP A 51 -13.26 -0.73 -2.45
CA ASP A 51 -12.96 0.30 -3.46
C ASP A 51 -11.47 0.34 -3.83
N ILE A 52 -10.65 -0.53 -3.22
CA ILE A 52 -9.21 -0.65 -3.47
C ILE A 52 -8.97 -1.82 -4.42
N ASP A 53 -8.37 -1.53 -5.58
CA ASP A 53 -8.18 -2.50 -6.65
C ASP A 53 -7.00 -3.44 -6.39
N LEU A 54 -5.94 -2.94 -5.76
CA LEU A 54 -4.70 -3.69 -5.50
C LEU A 54 -4.06 -3.33 -4.16
N PHE A 55 -3.39 -4.32 -3.59
CA PHE A 55 -2.69 -4.23 -2.31
C PHE A 55 -1.23 -4.67 -2.47
N GLU A 56 -0.31 -3.85 -1.98
CA GLU A 56 1.10 -4.20 -1.81
C GLU A 56 1.42 -4.23 -0.31
N LEU A 57 1.46 -5.43 0.26
CA LEU A 57 1.76 -5.70 1.65
C LEU A 57 3.22 -6.16 1.76
N ASN A 58 4.05 -5.44 2.48
CA ASN A 58 5.45 -5.83 2.66
C ASN A 58 5.54 -7.19 3.39
N GLU A 59 6.12 -8.18 2.71
CA GLU A 59 6.27 -9.55 3.20
C GLU A 59 7.51 -9.70 4.08
N ALA A 60 7.59 -8.96 5.20
CA ALA A 60 8.68 -9.13 6.16
C ALA A 60 8.77 -10.59 6.65
N PHE A 61 7.60 -11.20 6.83
CA PHE A 61 7.39 -12.63 7.05
C PHE A 61 6.09 -13.04 6.34
N ALA A 62 5.98 -14.30 5.89
CA ALA A 62 4.79 -14.80 5.23
C ALA A 62 3.51 -14.58 6.07
N ALA A 63 3.61 -14.80 7.39
CA ALA A 63 2.50 -14.61 8.31
C ALA A 63 1.97 -13.16 8.34
N VAL A 64 2.82 -12.15 8.14
CA VAL A 64 2.39 -10.75 8.11
C VAL A 64 1.47 -10.47 6.93
N GLY A 65 1.87 -10.93 5.72
CA GLY A 65 1.05 -10.78 4.52
C GLY A 65 -0.27 -11.54 4.63
N LEU A 66 -0.22 -12.81 5.04
CA LEU A 66 -1.40 -13.68 5.12
C LEU A 66 -2.42 -13.19 6.15
N VAL A 67 -1.98 -12.83 7.36
CA VAL A 67 -2.89 -12.35 8.42
C VAL A 67 -3.47 -10.99 8.05
N SER A 68 -2.69 -10.10 7.44
CA SER A 68 -3.19 -8.81 6.99
C SER A 68 -4.22 -8.95 5.86
N ALA A 69 -3.97 -9.80 4.87
CA ALA A 69 -4.92 -10.08 3.79
C ALA A 69 -6.23 -10.68 4.33
N GLN A 70 -6.13 -11.67 5.22
CA GLN A 70 -7.30 -12.27 5.87
C GLN A 70 -8.13 -11.23 6.63
N LYS A 71 -7.47 -10.35 7.40
CA LYS A 71 -8.15 -9.30 8.17
C LYS A 71 -8.86 -8.28 7.29
N LEU A 72 -8.28 -7.95 6.14
CA LEU A 72 -8.89 -7.05 5.15
C LEU A 72 -9.99 -7.74 4.33
N GLY A 73 -10.08 -9.08 4.39
CA GLY A 73 -11.04 -9.86 3.61
C GLY A 73 -10.68 -9.94 2.13
N VAL A 74 -9.39 -9.89 1.80
CA VAL A 74 -8.88 -9.90 0.41
C VAL A 74 -8.07 -11.16 0.12
N THR A 75 -7.97 -11.51 -1.16
CA THR A 75 -7.32 -12.72 -1.67
C THR A 75 -6.04 -12.40 -2.44
N ASP A 76 -5.30 -13.43 -2.82
CA ASP A 76 -4.00 -13.35 -3.48
C ASP A 76 -4.06 -12.83 -4.92
N ASP A 77 -5.24 -12.80 -5.54
CA ASP A 77 -5.48 -12.22 -6.86
C ASP A 77 -5.34 -10.68 -6.90
N VAL A 78 -5.43 -10.02 -5.74
CA VAL A 78 -5.27 -8.56 -5.58
C VAL A 78 -4.15 -8.15 -4.63
N VAL A 79 -3.52 -9.11 -3.93
CA VAL A 79 -2.41 -8.86 -3.00
C VAL A 79 -1.08 -9.32 -3.61
N ASN A 80 -0.09 -8.42 -3.68
CA ASN A 80 1.29 -8.74 -4.10
C ASN A 80 1.36 -9.51 -5.43
N VAL A 81 0.52 -9.13 -6.40
CA VAL A 81 0.30 -9.86 -7.67
C VAL A 81 1.57 -10.05 -8.53
N ASN A 82 2.62 -9.27 -8.25
CA ASN A 82 3.91 -9.32 -8.94
C ASN A 82 5.04 -9.86 -8.04
N GLY A 83 4.70 -10.52 -6.93
CA GLY A 83 5.62 -10.99 -5.91
C GLY A 83 6.04 -9.91 -4.91
N GLY A 84 6.43 -10.32 -3.71
CA GLY A 84 6.80 -9.41 -2.63
C GLY A 84 8.20 -9.64 -2.05
N ALA A 85 8.40 -9.16 -0.83
CA ALA A 85 9.70 -9.07 -0.19
C ALA A 85 10.34 -10.44 0.12
N ILE A 86 9.55 -11.52 0.18
CA ILE A 86 10.11 -12.89 0.34
C ILE A 86 10.93 -13.26 -0.89
N ALA A 87 10.45 -12.91 -2.09
CA ALA A 87 11.14 -13.22 -3.35
C ALA A 87 12.15 -12.13 -3.74
N LEU A 88 11.78 -10.85 -3.57
CA LEU A 88 12.54 -9.71 -4.07
C LEU A 88 13.53 -9.12 -3.06
N GLY A 89 13.40 -9.51 -1.79
CA GLY A 89 14.18 -8.98 -0.67
C GLY A 89 13.55 -7.76 0.02
N HIS A 90 14.03 -7.50 1.24
CA HIS A 90 13.54 -6.43 2.11
C HIS A 90 14.67 -5.47 2.55
N PRO A 91 15.18 -4.59 1.66
CA PRO A 91 16.05 -3.50 2.08
C PRO A 91 15.22 -2.49 2.89
N VAL A 92 15.41 -2.48 4.21
CA VAL A 92 14.50 -1.83 5.18
C VAL A 92 14.15 -0.39 4.81
N GLY A 93 15.16 0.46 4.56
CA GLY A 93 14.92 1.88 4.23
C GLY A 93 14.36 2.16 2.83
N MET A 94 14.34 1.15 1.94
CA MET A 94 13.90 1.31 0.54
C MET A 94 12.52 0.69 0.30
N SER A 95 12.15 -0.33 1.07
CA SER A 95 10.96 -1.16 0.79
C SER A 95 9.67 -0.35 0.67
N GLY A 96 9.47 0.69 1.49
CA GLY A 96 8.32 1.58 1.36
C GLY A 96 8.20 2.26 -0.01
N ALA A 97 9.32 2.75 -0.56
CA ALA A 97 9.34 3.35 -1.89
C ALA A 97 9.11 2.30 -2.99
N ARG A 98 9.74 1.11 -2.87
CA ARG A 98 9.54 -0.01 -3.81
C ARG A 98 8.08 -0.42 -3.91
N ILE A 99 7.43 -0.68 -2.76
CA ILE A 99 6.09 -1.24 -2.73
C ILE A 99 5.09 -0.25 -3.38
N VAL A 100 5.24 1.05 -3.09
CA VAL A 100 4.39 2.10 -3.66
C VAL A 100 4.61 2.23 -5.17
N LEU A 101 5.87 2.22 -5.62
CA LEU A 101 6.17 2.30 -7.06
C LEU A 101 5.67 1.06 -7.81
N THR A 102 5.86 -0.13 -7.25
CA THR A 102 5.39 -1.40 -7.83
C THR A 102 3.87 -1.37 -8.00
N LEU A 103 3.15 -0.93 -6.96
CA LEU A 103 1.70 -0.78 -6.97
C LEU A 103 1.23 0.23 -8.04
N ALA A 104 1.88 1.40 -8.11
CA ALA A 104 1.52 2.44 -9.08
C ALA A 104 1.70 1.94 -10.53
N LEU A 105 2.81 1.26 -10.82
CA LEU A 105 3.08 0.73 -12.15
C LEU A 105 2.11 -0.39 -12.54
N GLU A 106 1.75 -1.27 -11.59
CA GLU A 106 0.79 -2.34 -11.84
C GLU A 106 -0.63 -1.80 -12.06
N LEU A 107 -1.08 -0.83 -11.26
CA LEU A 107 -2.35 -0.14 -11.50
C LEU A 107 -2.36 0.56 -12.87
N GLN A 108 -1.27 1.24 -13.23
CA GLN A 108 -1.15 1.87 -14.55
C GLN A 108 -1.25 0.83 -15.67
N ARG A 109 -0.59 -0.32 -15.53
CA ARG A 109 -0.67 -1.43 -16.49
C ARG A 109 -2.09 -1.96 -16.65
N ARG A 110 -2.93 -1.84 -15.60
CA ARG A 110 -4.36 -2.21 -15.61
C ARG A 110 -5.29 -1.07 -16.04
N GLY A 111 -4.76 0.10 -16.39
CA GLY A 111 -5.54 1.25 -16.86
C GLY A 111 -5.95 2.24 -15.77
N GLY A 112 -5.31 2.21 -14.60
CA GLY A 112 -5.56 3.09 -13.47
C GLY A 112 -6.32 2.41 -12.34
N GLY A 113 -6.61 3.16 -11.27
CA GLY A 113 -7.33 2.64 -10.10
C GLY A 113 -6.78 3.14 -8.77
N THR A 114 -7.28 2.56 -7.69
CA THR A 114 -6.89 2.85 -6.30
C THR A 114 -6.07 1.69 -5.75
N GLY A 115 -4.98 2.00 -5.06
CA GLY A 115 -4.15 0.99 -4.40
C GLY A 115 -3.82 1.33 -2.96
N ALA A 116 -3.56 0.31 -2.15
CA ALA A 116 -3.02 0.44 -0.81
C ALA A 116 -1.66 -0.25 -0.68
N ALA A 117 -0.65 0.52 -0.32
CA ALA A 117 0.67 0.00 0.03
C ALA A 117 0.85 0.04 1.54
N ALA A 118 1.30 -1.05 2.17
CA ALA A 118 1.47 -1.10 3.62
C ALA A 118 2.63 -1.98 4.08
N LEU A 119 3.15 -1.66 5.26
CA LEU A 119 4.27 -2.36 5.88
C LEU A 119 4.13 -2.39 7.40
N CYS A 120 4.69 -3.43 8.02
CA CYS A 120 4.89 -3.49 9.46
C CYS A 120 6.20 -2.79 9.85
N GLY A 121 6.23 -2.18 11.03
CA GLY A 121 7.41 -1.58 11.64
C GLY A 121 7.76 -2.28 12.95
N GLY A 122 9.06 -2.39 13.25
CA GLY A 122 9.54 -2.98 14.50
C GLY A 122 8.92 -2.31 15.73
N GLY A 123 8.65 -3.09 16.78
CA GLY A 123 8.00 -2.57 17.98
C GLY A 123 6.47 -2.45 17.86
N GLY A 124 5.84 -3.16 16.91
CA GLY A 124 4.38 -3.22 16.78
C GLY A 124 3.78 -2.04 16.02
N GLN A 125 4.53 -1.46 15.07
CA GLN A 125 4.08 -0.34 14.26
C GLN A 125 3.55 -0.82 12.91
N GLY A 126 2.78 0.03 12.24
CA GLY A 126 2.36 -0.19 10.86
C GLY A 126 2.10 1.13 10.15
N ASP A 127 2.46 1.17 8.87
CA ASP A 127 2.26 2.31 7.99
C ASP A 127 1.54 1.86 6.72
N ALA A 128 0.65 2.71 6.22
CA ALA A 128 -0.03 2.52 4.95
C ALA A 128 -0.17 3.83 4.19
N LEU A 129 -0.19 3.72 2.86
CA LEU A 129 -0.42 4.82 1.93
C LEU A 129 -1.44 4.39 0.87
N ILE A 130 -2.50 5.18 0.73
CA ILE A 130 -3.41 5.08 -0.40
C ILE A 130 -2.82 5.87 -1.56
N ILE A 131 -2.84 5.30 -2.75
CA ILE A 131 -2.48 5.97 -4.00
C ILE A 131 -3.58 5.83 -5.04
N ARG A 132 -3.68 6.81 -5.94
CA ARG A 132 -4.58 6.76 -7.10
C ARG A 132 -3.80 6.92 -8.38
N VAL A 133 -3.97 6.00 -9.30
CA VAL A 133 -3.42 6.09 -10.64
C VAL A 133 -4.51 6.59 -11.58
N PRO A 134 -4.29 7.70 -12.31
CA PRO A 134 -5.26 8.23 -13.26
C PRO A 134 -5.67 7.15 -14.28
N LYS A 135 -6.97 7.10 -14.60
CA LYS A 135 -7.43 6.22 -15.67
C LYS A 135 -6.91 6.73 -17.01
N SER A 136 -6.43 5.81 -17.83
CA SER A 136 -5.95 6.09 -19.20
C SER A 136 -7.11 6.23 -20.18
#